data_AF-A0ABD4K749-F1
#
_entry.id   AF-A0ABD4K749-F1
#
_cell.length_a   1.000
_cell.length_b   1.000
_cell.length_c   1.000
_cell.angle_alpha   90.00
_cell.angle_beta   90.00
_cell.angle_gamma   90.00
#
_symmetry.space_group_name_H-M   'P 1'
#
loop_
_entity.id
_entity.type
_entity.pdbx_description
1 polymer ?
#
loop_
_entity_poly.entity_id
_entity_poly.type
_entity_poly.pdbx_seq_one_letter_code
_entity_poly.pdbx_strand_id
1 'polypeptide(L)'
;MTDLNERVETLEQTINELQIDLHASKIAITVLSSVINNMSGNPGLLSSSYEEEKSSAPLVKFNHPEQEGYEDKVTERVLALLAKSGQVG
;
A
#
# COMPACT_ATOMS: atom_id res chain seq x y z
N MET A 1 -16.48 32.63 -9.41
CA MET A 1 -16.88 31.79 -8.25
C MET A 1 -17.29 30.39 -8.69
N THR A 2 -17.98 30.21 -9.82
CA THR A 2 -18.40 28.91 -10.36
C THR A 2 -17.23 27.96 -10.68
N ASP A 3 -16.19 28.45 -11.38
CA ASP A 3 -15.00 27.66 -11.76
C ASP A 3 -14.24 27.05 -10.56
N LEU A 4 -14.18 27.78 -9.44
CA LEU A 4 -13.52 27.27 -8.23
C LEU A 4 -14.34 26.15 -7.58
N ASN A 5 -15.66 26.28 -7.55
CA ASN A 5 -16.54 25.26 -6.97
C ASN A 5 -16.51 23.97 -7.81
N GLU A 6 -16.54 24.07 -9.13
CA GLU A 6 -16.43 22.91 -10.03
C GLU A 6 -15.09 22.18 -9.86
N ARG A 7 -13.99 22.93 -9.69
CA ARG A 7 -12.67 22.36 -9.40
C ARG A 7 -12.61 21.68 -8.03
N VAL A 8 -13.25 22.25 -7.01
CA VAL A 8 -13.35 21.64 -5.68
C VAL A 8 -14.15 20.34 -5.74
N GLU A 9 -15.32 20.36 -6.39
CA GLU A 9 -16.16 19.17 -6.57
C GLU A 9 -15.41 18.05 -7.32
N THR A 10 -14.69 18.40 -8.38
CA THR A 10 -13.85 17.43 -9.13
C THR A 10 -12.76 16.81 -8.23
N LEU A 11 -12.10 17.63 -7.39
CA LEU A 11 -11.08 17.15 -6.47
C LEU A 11 -11.67 16.24 -5.39
N GLU A 12 -12.83 16.59 -4.84
CA GLU A 12 -13.54 15.78 -3.85
C GLU A 12 -13.95 14.43 -4.42
N GLN A 13 -14.49 14.42 -5.65
CA GLN A 13 -14.81 13.17 -6.35
C GLN A 13 -13.56 12.32 -6.58
N THR A 14 -12.48 12.92 -7.08
CA THR A 14 -11.20 12.21 -7.31
C THR A 14 -10.66 11.61 -6.00
N ILE A 15 -10.73 12.36 -4.90
CA ILE A 15 -10.29 11.87 -3.58
C ILE A 15 -11.15 10.69 -3.14
N ASN A 16 -12.47 10.75 -3.31
CA ASN A 16 -13.37 9.66 -2.95
C ASN A 16 -13.08 8.39 -3.77
N GLU A 17 -12.86 8.52 -5.08
CA GLU A 17 -12.49 7.40 -5.95
C GLU A 17 -11.16 6.77 -5.51
N LEU A 18 -10.14 7.60 -5.27
CA LEU A 18 -8.83 7.13 -4.77
C LEU A 18 -8.93 6.44 -3.40
N GLN A 19 -9.82 6.89 -2.51
CA GLN A 19 -10.05 6.24 -1.22
C GLN A 19 -10.68 4.86 -1.39
N ILE A 20 -11.66 4.71 -2.28
CA ILE A 20 -12.30 3.43 -2.58
C ILE A 20 -11.27 2.46 -3.19
N ASP A 21 -10.50 2.91 -4.18
CA ASP A 21 -9.47 2.10 -4.83
C ASP A 21 -8.39 1.66 -3.84
N LEU A 22 -7.97 2.56 -2.95
CA LEU A 22 -7.03 2.22 -1.88
C LEU A 22 -7.62 1.15 -0.95
N HIS A 23 -8.88 1.29 -0.55
CA HIS A 23 -9.52 0.32 0.32
C HIS A 23 -9.68 -1.05 -0.36
N ALA A 24 -10.13 -1.08 -1.61
CA ALA A 24 -10.25 -2.29 -2.41
C ALA A 24 -8.88 -2.98 -2.58
N SER A 25 -7.84 -2.21 -2.87
CA SER A 25 -6.46 -2.72 -2.99
C SER A 25 -5.98 -3.35 -1.69
N LYS A 26 -6.23 -2.72 -0.53
CA LYS A 26 -5.88 -3.29 0.78
C LYS A 26 -6.57 -4.63 1.02
N ILE A 27 -7.86 -4.73 0.71
CA ILE A 27 -8.61 -6.00 0.83
C ILE A 27 -7.99 -7.06 -0.09
N ALA A 28 -7.76 -6.74 -1.37
CA ALA A 28 -7.19 -7.67 -2.33
C ALA A 28 -5.80 -8.18 -1.89
N ILE A 29 -4.91 -7.28 -1.47
CA ILE A 29 -3.58 -7.62 -0.96
C ILE A 29 -3.68 -8.49 0.29
N THR A 30 -4.59 -8.18 1.20
CA THR A 30 -4.79 -8.98 2.43
C THR A 30 -5.23 -10.41 2.11
N VAL A 31 -6.20 -10.56 1.21
CA VAL A 31 -6.69 -11.88 0.78
C VAL A 31 -5.57 -12.67 0.09
N LEU A 32 -4.87 -12.07 -0.87
CA LEU A 32 -3.76 -12.71 -1.57
C LEU A 32 -2.63 -13.09 -0.60
N SER A 33 -2.27 -12.21 0.32
CA SER A 33 -1.23 -12.45 1.31
C SER A 33 -1.59 -13.61 2.22
N SER A 34 -2.85 -13.70 2.65
CA SER A 34 -3.37 -14.83 3.42
C SER A 34 -3.28 -16.14 2.65
N VAL A 35 -3.68 -16.15 1.37
CA VAL A 35 -3.57 -17.34 0.50
C VAL A 35 -2.12 -17.79 0.36
N ILE A 36 -1.20 -16.89 0.07
CA ILE A 36 0.23 -17.22 -0.12
C ILE A 36 0.86 -17.70 1.19
N ASN A 37 0.56 -17.05 2.31
CA ASN A 37 1.05 -17.48 3.62
C ASN A 37 0.54 -18.88 4.00
N ASN A 38 -0.71 -19.20 3.68
CA ASN A 38 -1.28 -20.53 3.90
C ASN A 38 -0.66 -21.58 2.96
N MET A 39 -0.43 -21.24 1.68
CA MET A 39 0.18 -22.14 0.70
C MET A 39 1.65 -22.43 1.00
N SER A 40 2.41 -21.42 1.46
CA SER A 40 3.83 -21.57 1.78
C SER A 40 4.09 -22.26 3.12
N GLY A 41 3.08 -22.31 4.01
CA GLY A 41 3.26 -22.77 5.38
C GLY A 41 4.15 -21.86 6.24
N ASN A 42 4.57 -20.70 5.72
CA ASN A 42 5.40 -19.73 6.41
C ASN A 42 4.71 -18.35 6.45
N PRO A 43 4.04 -18.00 7.56
CA PRO A 43 3.27 -16.76 7.70
C PRO A 43 4.07 -15.45 7.68
N GLY A 44 5.40 -15.50 7.54
CA GLY A 44 6.27 -14.32 7.40
C GLY A 44 6.98 -14.24 6.05
N LEU A 45 6.70 -15.17 5.12
CA LEU A 45 7.41 -15.27 3.85
C LEU A 45 7.34 -13.95 3.06
N LEU A 46 6.16 -13.38 2.91
CA LEU A 46 5.95 -12.17 2.12
C LEU A 46 6.68 -10.94 2.69
N SER A 47 6.64 -10.75 4.00
CA SER A 47 7.36 -9.66 4.66
C SER A 47 8.87 -9.82 4.53
N SER A 48 9.39 -11.03 4.74
CA SER A 48 10.83 -11.30 4.64
C SER A 48 11.33 -11.14 3.19
N SER A 49 10.57 -11.62 2.20
CA SER A 49 10.91 -11.43 0.79
C SER A 49 10.90 -9.95 0.39
N TYR A 50 9.95 -9.17 0.90
CA TYR A 50 9.92 -7.73 0.63
C TYR A 50 11.16 -7.01 1.21
N GLU A 51 11.57 -7.33 2.44
CA GLU A 51 12.78 -6.79 3.05
C GLU A 51 14.06 -7.19 2.29
N GLU A 52 14.14 -8.45 1.87
CA GLU A 52 15.27 -8.97 1.08
C GLU A 52 15.38 -8.28 -0.28
N GLU A 53 14.26 -8.14 -1.01
CA GLU A 53 14.24 -7.46 -2.30
C GLU A 53 14.55 -5.96 -2.15
N LYS A 54 13.97 -5.28 -1.14
CA LYS A 54 14.27 -3.88 -0.83
C LYS A 54 15.75 -3.66 -0.50
N SER A 55 16.36 -4.55 0.28
CA SER A 55 17.78 -4.48 0.62
C SER A 55 18.68 -4.72 -0.59
N SER A 56 18.18 -5.39 -1.63
CA SER A 56 18.92 -5.73 -2.83
C SER A 56 18.83 -4.66 -3.91
N ALA A 57 17.68 -3.98 -4.02
CA ALA A 57 17.48 -2.85 -4.92
C ALA A 57 16.24 -2.02 -4.53
N PRO A 58 16.17 -0.73 -4.91
CA PRO A 58 14.94 0.05 -4.77
C PRO A 58 13.79 -0.61 -5.55
N LEU A 59 12.79 -1.10 -4.81
CA LEU A 59 11.62 -1.79 -5.36
C LEU A 59 10.75 -0.89 -6.25
N VAL A 60 10.82 0.42 -6.05
CA VAL A 60 10.09 1.41 -6.83
C VAL A 60 11.04 2.56 -7.15
N LYS A 61 11.12 2.94 -8.43
CA LYS A 61 11.70 4.23 -8.81
C LYS A 61 10.66 5.31 -8.54
N PHE A 62 10.85 6.07 -7.47
CA PHE A 62 10.06 7.27 -7.25
C PHE A 62 10.48 8.32 -8.29
N ASN A 63 9.56 8.67 -9.20
CA ASN A 63 9.84 9.58 -10.31
C ASN A 63 9.68 11.08 -9.94
N HIS A 64 9.61 11.41 -8.65
CA HIS A 64 9.34 12.78 -8.18
C HIS A 64 10.31 13.18 -7.06
N PRO A 65 10.59 14.48 -6.85
CA PRO A 65 11.41 14.94 -5.74
C PRO A 65 10.72 14.53 -4.44
N GLU A 66 11.20 13.45 -3.84
CA GLU A 66 10.59 12.87 -2.67
C GLU A 66 10.66 13.85 -1.51
N GLN A 67 9.52 14.04 -0.84
CA GLN A 67 9.54 14.61 0.50
C GLN A 67 10.37 13.68 1.39
N GLU A 68 11.29 14.23 2.17
CA GLU A 68 12.12 13.48 3.11
C GLU A 68 11.25 12.52 3.95
N GLY A 69 11.62 11.23 3.96
CA GLY A 69 10.89 10.17 4.67
C GLY A 69 9.64 9.63 3.98
N TYR A 70 9.37 9.97 2.71
CA TYR A 70 8.26 9.39 1.95
C TYR A 70 8.45 7.89 1.69
N GLU A 71 9.64 7.49 1.22
CA GLU A 71 10.00 6.07 1.01
C GLU A 71 9.82 5.23 2.29
N ASP A 72 10.23 5.76 3.45
CA ASP A 72 10.09 5.06 4.73
C ASP A 72 8.61 4.83 5.09
N LYS A 73 7.75 5.85 4.89
CA LYS A 73 6.30 5.72 5.11
C LYS A 73 5.66 4.73 4.15
N VAL A 74 6.11 4.69 2.89
CA VAL A 74 5.64 3.70 1.92
C VAL A 74 6.04 2.31 2.37
N THR A 75 7.29 2.13 2.78
CA THR A 75 7.84 0.86 3.28
C THR A 75 7.05 0.35 4.48
N GLU A 76 6.82 1.19 5.49
CA GLU A 76 6.06 0.85 6.69
C GLU A 76 4.63 0.37 6.32
N ARG A 77 3.98 1.08 5.39
CA ARG A 77 2.64 0.72 4.93
C ARG A 77 2.61 -0.60 4.15
N VAL A 78 3.62 -0.86 3.32
CA VAL A 78 3.70 -2.13 2.58
C VAL A 78 3.93 -3.29 3.55
N LEU A 79 4.89 -3.16 4.47
CA LEU A 79 5.15 -4.18 5.49
C LEU A 79 3.90 -4.46 6.33
N ALA A 80 3.15 -3.43 6.72
CA ALA A 80 1.89 -3.61 7.47
C ALA A 80 0.81 -4.37 6.67
N LEU A 81 0.80 -4.27 5.34
CA LEU A 81 -0.15 -5.00 4.48
C LEU A 81 0.27 -6.45 4.24
N LEU A 82 1.57 -6.71 4.20
CA LEU A 82 2.13 -8.05 3.99
C LEU A 82 2.26 -8.84 5.29
N ALA A 83 2.39 -8.15 6.42
CA ALA A 83 2.37 -8.75 7.75
C ALA A 83 1.02 -9.44 7.98
N LYS A 84 1.08 -10.61 8.62
CA LYS A 84 -0.07 -11.49 8.86
C LYS A 84 -1.29 -10.71 9.39
N SER A 85 -2.32 -10.58 8.55
CA SER A 85 -3.68 -10.25 8.98
C SER A 85 -4.26 -11.43 9.77
N GLY A 86 -3.92 -11.53 11.05
CA GLY A 86 -4.29 -12.69 11.85
C GLY A 86 -4.02 -12.58 13.35
N GLN A 87 -4.00 -11.37 13.91
CA GLN A 87 -4.20 -11.15 15.35
C GLN A 87 -5.18 -9.99 15.54
N VAL A 88 -6.47 -10.27 15.33
CA VAL A 88 -7.52 -9.59 16.08
C VAL A 88 -7.62 -10.36 17.39
N GLY A 89 -7.07 -9.78 18.46
CA GLY A 89 -7.46 -10.13 19.82
C GLY A 89 -8.83 -9.55 20.15
#